data_AF-A0A8J8K6A1-F1
#
_entry.id   AF-A0A8J8K6A1-F1
#
_cell.length_a   1.000
_cell.length_b   1.000
_cell.length_c   1.000
_cell.angle_alpha   90.00
_cell.angle_beta   90.00
_cell.angle_gamma   90.00
#
_symmetry.space_group_name_H-M   'P 1'
#
loop_
_entity.id
_entity.type
_entity.pdbx_description
1 polymer ?
#
loop_
_entity_poly.entity_id
_entity_poly.type
_entity_poly.pdbx_seq_one_letter_code
_entity_poly.pdbx_strand_id
1 'polypeptide(L)'
;MVLKTIERIKRALPEVEHIVMFYNDGIVYQTTFEQFEESVNIPKLGNDLSNILSNLRTLYEICNYNYKGYNQLLFDTDEIDVLILKLGENSNLALFFRKSLEDGEIRIKNIQKYITKIEKLIDIGQMDLFEKDIRSKERDLKSLYEEMEVKLEKQKSIQILLGASSDDMKDAEKIEKEIEDLNSEIQKQEIEKDQRTEEITRLNEKIMFEEERIDLLSKELKLKKDDVKDLKKIFKEKTERRNSLETIEIEERDEEKFQDILTEINGINEKLEIAQHKVKDTEVDLDLLKIKLEEDNLRIVDVEEDRGAKEKRILALNRELKKKMKDAQTLREVVELKDDIDKIDKIEIEITNLNEKIEQLKITSEEKKKEMQDLESGISDIEKEIEKHEKKENEMSDEINDLQIEINEKKARIEEINSLIKDEYDEKKIKKYEKEKEKLNEEVCDCHDNIAEDKGKLEESYEELKDLITKMKNERGRLERAKEELDLKDKQLNALYKELEAELDIQKTLLSSIDDKEDYSKAQKISKEIQELDDQIKRKKEEIENRKRDLELLTEKVDED
;
A
#
# COMPACT_ATOMS: atom_id res chain seq x y z
N MET A 1 -32.81 -1.27 -25.02
CA MET A 1 -34.08 -0.73 -25.56
C MET A 1 -34.33 -1.09 -27.03
N VAL A 2 -33.48 -1.90 -27.69
CA VAL A 2 -33.44 -2.01 -29.17
C VAL A 2 -34.24 -3.20 -29.74
N LEU A 3 -34.47 -4.26 -28.94
CA LEU A 3 -35.20 -5.47 -29.37
C LEU A 3 -36.62 -5.21 -29.91
N LYS A 4 -37.34 -4.25 -29.33
CA LYS A 4 -38.72 -3.92 -29.76
C LYS A 4 -38.79 -3.27 -31.15
N THR A 5 -37.69 -2.70 -31.65
CA THR A 5 -37.68 -1.94 -32.90
C THR A 5 -37.60 -2.86 -34.12
N ILE A 6 -36.74 -3.88 -34.13
CA ILE A 6 -36.66 -4.84 -35.25
C ILE A 6 -37.93 -5.66 -35.39
N GLU A 7 -38.51 -6.15 -34.29
CA GLU A 7 -39.77 -6.91 -34.37
C GLU A 7 -40.91 -6.08 -34.94
N ARG A 8 -40.98 -4.78 -34.58
CA ARG A 8 -41.97 -3.85 -35.14
C ARG A 8 -41.74 -3.63 -36.64
N ILE A 9 -40.48 -3.45 -37.05
CA ILE A 9 -40.11 -3.30 -38.48
C ILE A 9 -40.46 -4.58 -39.24
N LYS A 10 -40.08 -5.77 -38.74
CA LYS A 10 -40.40 -7.07 -39.34
C LYS A 10 -41.90 -7.33 -39.45
N ARG A 11 -42.70 -6.94 -38.45
CA ARG A 11 -44.17 -7.04 -38.51
C ARG A 11 -44.78 -6.05 -39.51
N ALA A 12 -44.21 -4.85 -39.61
CA ALA A 12 -44.68 -3.83 -40.55
C ALA A 12 -44.27 -4.13 -42.00
N LEU A 13 -43.18 -4.91 -42.18
CA LEU A 13 -42.55 -5.27 -43.45
C LEU A 13 -42.38 -6.78 -43.56
N PRO A 14 -43.46 -7.56 -43.77
CA PRO A 14 -43.39 -9.02 -43.83
C PRO A 14 -42.55 -9.52 -45.02
N GLU A 15 -42.40 -8.70 -46.06
CA GLU A 15 -41.60 -8.99 -47.26
C GLU A 15 -40.09 -8.93 -47.01
N VAL A 16 -39.65 -8.27 -45.94
CA VAL A 16 -38.23 -8.28 -45.55
C VAL A 16 -37.95 -9.64 -44.92
N GLU A 17 -37.07 -10.44 -45.52
CA GLU A 17 -36.68 -11.76 -45.04
C GLU A 17 -35.78 -11.63 -43.80
N HIS A 18 -34.73 -10.82 -43.90
CA HIS A 18 -33.83 -10.57 -42.78
C HIS A 18 -33.53 -9.09 -42.56
N ILE A 19 -33.28 -8.75 -41.30
CA ILE A 19 -32.90 -7.41 -40.86
C ILE A 19 -31.57 -7.53 -40.11
N VAL A 20 -30.64 -6.63 -40.40
CA VAL A 20 -29.36 -6.52 -39.71
C VAL A 20 -29.13 -5.07 -39.32
N MET A 21 -28.88 -4.81 -38.05
CA MET A 21 -28.43 -3.53 -37.55
C MET A 21 -26.95 -3.63 -37.16
N PHE A 22 -26.13 -2.75 -37.73
CA PHE A 22 -24.68 -2.82 -37.61
C PHE A 22 -24.05 -1.43 -37.52
N TYR A 23 -22.87 -1.35 -36.92
CA TYR A 23 -22.10 -0.12 -36.84
C TYR A 23 -21.20 0.06 -38.07
N ASN A 24 -20.68 1.29 -38.29
CA ASN A 24 -19.73 1.58 -39.38
C ASN A 24 -18.44 0.74 -39.33
N ASP A 25 -18.11 0.13 -38.18
CA ASP A 25 -16.96 -0.78 -38.01
C ASP A 25 -17.30 -2.24 -38.35
N GLY A 26 -18.56 -2.54 -38.66
CA GLY A 26 -19.03 -3.88 -38.99
C GLY A 26 -19.55 -4.69 -37.80
N ILE A 27 -19.58 -4.13 -36.59
CA ILE A 27 -20.17 -4.82 -35.44
C ILE A 27 -21.69 -4.89 -35.61
N VAL A 28 -22.24 -6.09 -35.78
CA VAL A 28 -23.69 -6.35 -35.79
C VAL A 28 -24.18 -6.40 -34.35
N TYR A 29 -25.05 -5.46 -33.98
CA TYR A 29 -25.63 -5.40 -32.63
C TYR A 29 -27.05 -5.94 -32.56
N GLN A 30 -27.72 -6.14 -33.69
CA GLN A 30 -29.02 -6.81 -33.72
C GLN A 30 -29.32 -7.40 -35.09
N THR A 31 -29.93 -8.59 -35.14
CA THR A 31 -30.33 -9.21 -36.41
C THR A 31 -31.52 -10.15 -36.23
N THR A 32 -32.27 -10.41 -37.31
CA THR A 32 -33.28 -11.48 -37.40
C THR A 32 -32.76 -12.76 -38.04
N PHE A 33 -31.48 -12.84 -38.40
CA PHE A 33 -30.87 -14.15 -38.64
C PHE A 33 -30.90 -14.92 -37.32
N GLU A 34 -31.57 -16.07 -37.30
CA GLU A 34 -31.58 -16.92 -36.12
C GLU A 34 -30.14 -17.42 -35.88
N GLN A 35 -29.64 -17.31 -34.65
CA GLN A 35 -28.28 -17.78 -34.30
C GLN A 35 -28.11 -19.30 -34.47
N PHE A 36 -29.20 -20.02 -34.77
CA PHE A 36 -29.28 -21.47 -34.86
C PHE A 36 -29.47 -22.01 -36.30
N GLU A 37 -29.64 -21.15 -37.31
CA GLU A 37 -29.52 -21.58 -38.70
C GLU A 37 -28.03 -21.64 -39.05
N GLU A 38 -27.48 -22.85 -39.21
CA GLU A 38 -26.04 -23.16 -39.37
C GLU A 38 -25.31 -22.50 -40.57
N SER A 39 -25.93 -21.55 -41.28
CA SER A 39 -25.45 -21.06 -42.57
C SER A 39 -24.89 -19.62 -42.57
N VAL A 40 -25.20 -18.76 -41.61
CA VAL A 40 -24.83 -17.32 -41.69
C VAL A 40 -23.81 -16.91 -40.62
N ASN A 41 -22.59 -16.60 -41.04
CA ASN A 41 -21.55 -16.04 -40.18
C ASN A 41 -21.79 -14.54 -39.94
N ILE A 42 -22.50 -14.20 -38.85
CA ILE A 42 -22.91 -12.82 -38.53
C ILE A 42 -21.73 -11.83 -38.41
N PRO A 43 -20.62 -12.14 -37.70
CA PRO A 43 -19.46 -11.25 -37.68
C PRO A 43 -18.89 -10.98 -39.07
N LYS A 44 -18.83 -12.00 -39.93
CA LYS A 44 -18.35 -11.84 -41.31
C LYS A 44 -19.32 -10.98 -42.13
N LEU A 45 -20.63 -11.22 -42.02
CA LEU A 45 -21.65 -10.41 -42.68
C LEU A 45 -21.52 -8.93 -42.29
N GLY A 46 -21.34 -8.64 -41.00
CA GLY A 46 -21.13 -7.27 -40.52
C GLY A 46 -19.87 -6.62 -41.09
N ASN A 47 -18.76 -7.36 -41.12
CA ASN A 47 -17.51 -6.89 -41.71
C ASN A 47 -17.67 -6.62 -43.23
N ASP A 48 -18.35 -7.51 -43.96
CA ASP A 48 -18.59 -7.37 -45.39
C ASP A 48 -19.47 -6.14 -45.68
N LEU A 49 -20.53 -5.91 -44.88
CA LEU A 49 -21.35 -4.70 -44.96
C LEU A 49 -20.55 -3.43 -44.68
N SER A 50 -19.68 -3.43 -43.67
CA SER A 50 -18.78 -2.30 -43.38
C SER A 50 -17.79 -2.02 -44.52
N ASN A 51 -17.23 -3.07 -45.11
CA ASN A 51 -16.33 -2.95 -46.27
C ASN A 51 -17.05 -2.32 -47.47
N ILE A 52 -18.32 -2.66 -47.70
CA ILE A 52 -19.14 -2.02 -48.73
C ILE A 52 -19.26 -0.50 -48.48
N LEU A 53 -19.53 -0.09 -47.23
CA LEU A 53 -19.64 1.34 -46.89
C LEU A 53 -18.29 2.06 -47.05
N SER A 54 -17.20 1.40 -46.68
CA SER A 54 -15.85 1.94 -46.82
C SER A 54 -15.47 2.11 -48.29
N ASN A 55 -15.77 1.11 -49.12
CA ASN A 55 -15.53 1.17 -50.57
C ASN A 55 -16.33 2.29 -51.24
N LEU A 56 -17.58 2.50 -50.82
CA LEU A 56 -18.39 3.62 -51.31
C LEU A 56 -17.71 4.96 -50.98
N ARG A 57 -17.25 5.13 -49.74
CA ARG A 57 -16.53 6.34 -49.33
C ARG A 57 -15.28 6.57 -50.18
N THR A 58 -14.47 5.53 -50.37
CA THR A 58 -13.28 5.59 -51.22
C THR A 58 -13.63 5.95 -52.66
N LEU A 59 -14.74 5.44 -53.20
CA LEU A 59 -15.21 5.79 -54.54
C LEU A 59 -15.56 7.28 -54.66
N TYR A 60 -16.25 7.85 -53.66
CA TYR A 60 -16.51 9.30 -53.63
C TYR A 60 -15.21 10.12 -53.57
N GLU A 61 -14.23 9.68 -52.77
CA GLU A 61 -12.93 10.32 -52.67
C GLU A 61 -12.17 10.28 -54.01
N ILE A 62 -12.15 9.14 -54.69
CA ILE A 62 -11.52 8.98 -56.02
C ILE A 62 -12.22 9.86 -57.06
N CYS A 63 -13.54 9.95 -57.02
CA CYS A 63 -14.32 10.80 -57.92
C CYS A 63 -14.30 12.29 -57.55
N ASN A 64 -13.58 12.69 -56.49
CA ASN A 64 -13.51 14.06 -55.96
C ASN A 64 -14.89 14.66 -55.61
N TYR A 65 -15.82 13.81 -55.15
CA TYR A 65 -17.11 14.24 -54.61
C TYR A 65 -17.03 14.42 -53.10
N ASN A 66 -17.70 15.45 -52.57
CA ASN A 66 -17.78 15.66 -51.12
C ASN A 66 -18.76 14.64 -50.51
N TYR A 67 -18.23 13.57 -49.93
CA TYR A 67 -19.01 12.57 -49.23
C TYR A 67 -19.63 13.15 -47.96
N LYS A 68 -20.91 13.56 -48.04
CA LYS A 68 -21.70 14.02 -46.89
C LYS A 68 -22.37 12.86 -46.12
N GLY A 69 -22.01 11.61 -46.44
CA GLY A 69 -22.72 10.41 -46.01
C GLY A 69 -23.64 9.84 -47.10
N TYR A 70 -24.16 8.63 -46.87
CA TYR A 70 -25.28 8.08 -47.62
C TYR A 70 -26.53 8.10 -46.76
N ASN A 71 -27.69 8.25 -47.38
CA ASN A 71 -28.97 8.03 -46.71
C ASN A 71 -29.43 6.57 -46.91
N GLN A 72 -29.24 6.07 -48.13
CA GLN A 72 -29.61 4.71 -48.52
C GLN A 72 -28.67 4.15 -49.58
N LEU A 73 -28.44 2.83 -49.56
CA LEU A 73 -27.75 2.07 -50.59
C LEU A 73 -28.61 0.86 -50.96
N LEU A 74 -28.74 0.59 -52.25
CA LEU A 74 -29.49 -0.54 -52.77
C LEU A 74 -28.55 -1.42 -53.58
N PHE A 75 -28.47 -2.69 -53.20
CA PHE A 75 -27.77 -3.73 -53.93
C PHE A 75 -28.82 -4.65 -54.52
N ASP A 76 -28.82 -4.74 -55.84
CA ASP A 76 -29.73 -5.57 -56.61
C ASP A 76 -28.95 -6.80 -57.09
N THR A 77 -29.37 -7.99 -56.68
CA THR A 77 -28.77 -9.26 -57.11
C THR A 77 -29.84 -10.21 -57.66
N ASP A 78 -29.43 -11.32 -58.28
CA ASP A 78 -30.38 -12.26 -58.90
C ASP A 78 -31.35 -12.89 -57.89
N GLU A 79 -30.91 -13.10 -56.65
CA GLU A 79 -31.69 -13.80 -55.62
C GLU A 79 -32.24 -12.88 -54.53
N ILE A 80 -31.51 -11.82 -54.19
CA ILE A 80 -31.83 -10.92 -53.08
C ILE A 80 -31.65 -9.45 -53.45
N ASP A 81 -32.48 -8.59 -52.87
CA ASP A 81 -32.24 -7.16 -52.81
C ASP A 81 -31.81 -6.77 -51.40
N VAL A 82 -30.74 -6.00 -51.27
CA VAL A 82 -30.23 -5.51 -49.98
C VAL A 82 -30.33 -4.00 -49.93
N LEU A 83 -31.14 -3.48 -49.01
CA LEU A 83 -31.24 -2.04 -48.75
C LEU A 83 -30.53 -1.70 -47.45
N ILE A 84 -29.47 -0.88 -47.52
CA ILE A 84 -28.78 -0.35 -46.35
C ILE A 84 -29.24 1.09 -46.11
N LEU A 85 -29.82 1.36 -44.94
CA LEU A 85 -30.26 2.68 -44.49
C LEU A 85 -29.35 3.18 -43.38
N LYS A 86 -28.99 4.46 -43.42
CA LYS A 86 -28.25 5.11 -42.34
C LYS A 86 -29.22 5.57 -41.25
N LEU A 87 -29.04 5.08 -40.02
CA LEU A 87 -29.91 5.41 -38.88
C LEU A 87 -29.34 6.51 -37.98
N GLY A 88 -28.02 6.64 -37.92
CA GLY A 88 -27.31 7.62 -37.09
C GLY A 88 -25.89 7.86 -37.60
N GLU A 89 -25.06 8.54 -36.81
CA GLU A 89 -23.67 8.84 -37.23
C GLU A 89 -22.87 7.55 -37.51
N ASN A 90 -23.06 6.55 -36.64
CA ASN A 90 -22.33 5.29 -36.68
C ASN A 90 -23.19 4.04 -36.87
N SER A 91 -24.51 4.16 -37.00
CA SER A 91 -25.44 3.03 -37.02
C SER A 91 -26.19 2.91 -38.34
N ASN A 92 -26.35 1.66 -38.80
CA ASN A 92 -26.89 1.29 -40.09
C ASN A 92 -27.89 0.15 -39.96
N LEU A 93 -28.84 0.08 -40.90
CA LEU A 93 -29.88 -0.93 -41.00
C LEU A 93 -29.86 -1.54 -42.40
N ALA A 94 -29.47 -2.80 -42.52
CA ALA A 94 -29.60 -3.57 -43.75
C ALA A 94 -30.89 -4.40 -43.72
N LEU A 95 -31.68 -4.30 -44.79
CA LEU A 95 -32.90 -5.07 -45.02
C LEU A 95 -32.67 -5.97 -46.23
N PHE A 96 -32.94 -7.26 -46.06
CA PHE A 96 -32.76 -8.29 -47.08
C PHE A 96 -34.14 -8.70 -47.59
N PHE A 97 -34.36 -8.59 -48.89
CA PHE A 97 -35.60 -8.99 -49.55
C PHE A 97 -35.30 -10.15 -50.49
N ARG A 98 -36.10 -11.21 -50.43
CA ARG A 98 -35.99 -12.32 -51.37
C ARG A 98 -36.79 -12.04 -52.62
N LYS A 99 -36.18 -12.21 -53.80
CA LYS A 99 -36.92 -12.14 -55.06
C LYS A 99 -37.74 -13.41 -55.23
N SER A 100 -39.07 -13.28 -55.24
CA SER A 100 -39.95 -14.40 -55.57
C SER A 100 -39.92 -14.68 -57.08
N LEU A 101 -39.99 -15.96 -57.45
CA LEU A 101 -39.91 -16.45 -58.84
C LEU A 101 -41.07 -16.01 -59.75
N GLU A 102 -42.15 -15.43 -59.22
CA GLU A 102 -43.41 -15.25 -59.95
C GLU A 102 -43.68 -13.84 -60.49
N ASP A 103 -42.99 -12.78 -60.03
CA ASP A 103 -43.08 -11.43 -60.62
C ASP A 103 -41.81 -10.65 -60.27
N GLY A 104 -40.76 -10.86 -61.07
CA GLY A 104 -39.36 -10.56 -60.79
C GLY A 104 -38.91 -9.09 -60.69
N GLU A 105 -39.73 -8.17 -60.16
CA GLU A 105 -39.26 -6.83 -59.83
C GLU A 105 -39.89 -6.32 -58.53
N ILE A 106 -39.10 -6.25 -57.46
CA ILE A 106 -39.40 -5.35 -56.35
C ILE A 106 -39.26 -3.92 -56.91
N ARG A 107 -40.37 -3.38 -57.43
CA ARG A 107 -40.38 -2.02 -57.98
C ARG A 107 -39.88 -1.07 -56.89
N ILE A 108 -38.81 -0.33 -57.18
CA ILE A 108 -38.18 0.68 -56.29
C ILE A 108 -39.22 1.59 -55.60
N LYS A 109 -40.37 1.83 -56.23
CA LYS A 109 -41.51 2.58 -55.67
C LYS A 109 -42.14 1.93 -54.42
N ASN A 110 -42.11 0.62 -54.28
CA ASN A 110 -42.59 -0.11 -53.10
C ASN A 110 -41.60 0.03 -51.94
N ILE A 111 -40.29 -0.05 -52.23
CA ILE A 111 -39.21 0.18 -51.24
C ILE A 111 -39.29 1.60 -50.65
N GLN A 112 -39.57 2.61 -51.48
CA GLN A 112 -39.76 3.99 -51.00
C GLN A 112 -40.90 4.13 -49.98
N LYS A 113 -42.03 3.43 -50.18
CA LYS A 113 -43.14 3.43 -49.20
C LYS A 113 -42.73 2.80 -47.87
N TYR A 114 -41.82 1.83 -47.91
CA TYR A 114 -41.30 1.18 -46.72
C TYR A 114 -40.31 2.06 -45.97
N ILE A 115 -39.44 2.79 -46.68
CA ILE A 115 -38.53 3.78 -46.07
C ILE A 115 -39.33 4.83 -45.28
N THR A 116 -40.36 5.43 -45.88
CA THR A 116 -41.19 6.43 -45.18
C THR A 116 -41.94 5.84 -43.97
N LYS A 117 -42.30 4.56 -44.00
CA LYS A 117 -42.90 3.87 -42.84
C LYS A 117 -41.86 3.60 -41.74
N ILE A 118 -40.64 3.21 -42.10
CA ILE A 118 -39.55 2.97 -41.16
C ILE A 118 -39.15 4.27 -40.46
N GLU A 119 -39.00 5.37 -41.20
CA GLU A 119 -38.71 6.71 -40.66
C GLU A 119 -39.75 7.11 -39.59
N LYS A 120 -41.05 6.99 -39.90
CA LYS A 120 -42.13 7.25 -38.94
C LYS A 120 -42.07 6.37 -37.70
N LEU A 121 -41.67 5.10 -37.84
CA LEU A 121 -41.56 4.17 -36.71
C LEU A 121 -40.35 4.49 -35.82
N ILE A 122 -39.27 5.02 -36.40
CA ILE A 122 -38.09 5.50 -35.66
C ILE A 122 -38.43 6.76 -34.87
N ASP A 123 -39.13 7.72 -35.49
CA ASP A 123 -39.54 8.97 -34.85
C ASP A 123 -40.47 8.73 -33.64
N ILE A 124 -41.42 7.79 -33.77
CA ILE A 124 -42.31 7.39 -32.66
C ILE A 124 -41.49 6.79 -31.50
N GLY A 125 -40.46 5.99 -31.80
CA GLY A 125 -39.58 5.42 -30.79
C GLY A 125 -38.73 6.46 -30.04
N GLN A 126 -38.33 7.53 -30.73
CA GLN A 126 -37.63 8.66 -30.11
C GLN A 126 -38.56 9.48 -29.21
N MET A 127 -39.82 9.73 -29.64
CA MET A 127 -40.81 10.40 -28.79
C MET A 127 -41.11 9.62 -27.51
N ASP A 128 -41.28 8.30 -27.57
CA ASP A 128 -41.47 7.45 -26.37
C ASP A 128 -40.29 7.54 -25.38
N LEU A 129 -39.08 7.74 -25.91
CA LEU A 129 -37.84 7.93 -25.15
C LEU A 129 -37.82 9.30 -24.46
N PHE A 130 -38.13 10.36 -25.22
CA PHE A 130 -38.26 11.71 -24.68
C PHE A 130 -39.35 11.79 -23.60
N GLU A 131 -40.49 11.14 -23.81
CA GLU A 131 -41.58 11.14 -22.83
C GLU A 131 -41.17 10.44 -21.52
N LYS A 132 -40.39 9.35 -21.60
CA LYS A 132 -39.85 8.70 -20.40
C LYS A 132 -38.82 9.55 -19.66
N ASP A 133 -37.95 10.24 -20.39
CA ASP A 133 -36.96 11.14 -19.80
C ASP A 133 -37.66 12.34 -19.13
N ILE A 134 -38.67 12.92 -19.80
CA ILE A 134 -39.54 13.96 -19.24
C ILE A 134 -40.20 13.46 -17.94
N ARG A 135 -40.84 12.29 -17.94
CA ARG A 135 -41.47 11.71 -16.74
C ARG A 135 -40.49 11.35 -15.62
N SER A 136 -39.22 11.11 -15.94
CA SER A 136 -38.17 10.92 -14.93
C SER A 136 -37.82 12.27 -14.30
N LYS A 137 -37.53 13.26 -15.15
CA LYS A 137 -37.21 14.62 -14.72
C LYS A 137 -38.36 15.26 -13.94
N GLU A 138 -39.61 15.06 -14.33
CA GLU A 138 -40.78 15.51 -13.58
C GLU A 138 -40.85 14.92 -12.16
N ARG A 139 -40.46 13.65 -11.99
CA ARG A 139 -40.41 13.02 -10.66
C ARG A 139 -39.27 13.58 -9.81
N ASP A 140 -38.10 13.78 -10.41
CA ASP A 140 -36.96 14.39 -9.72
C ASP A 140 -37.28 15.83 -9.30
N LEU A 141 -37.92 16.60 -10.19
CA LEU A 141 -38.33 17.98 -9.96
C LEU A 141 -39.42 18.05 -8.89
N LYS A 142 -40.35 17.10 -8.87
CA LYS A 142 -41.35 16.97 -7.81
C LYS A 142 -40.72 16.63 -6.45
N SER A 143 -39.77 15.70 -6.41
CA SER A 143 -39.01 15.40 -5.19
C SER A 143 -38.22 16.61 -4.70
N LEU A 144 -37.66 17.40 -5.61
CA LEU A 144 -36.94 18.63 -5.29
C LEU A 144 -37.89 19.69 -4.71
N TYR A 145 -39.10 19.83 -5.27
CA TYR A 145 -40.13 20.71 -4.74
C TYR A 145 -40.56 20.29 -3.33
N GLU A 146 -40.80 19.00 -3.09
CA GLU A 146 -41.15 18.48 -1.76
C GLU A 146 -40.00 18.72 -0.75
N GLU A 147 -38.74 18.52 -1.15
CA GLU A 147 -37.58 18.80 -0.29
C GLU A 147 -37.43 20.31 0.00
N MET A 148 -37.70 21.16 -1.01
CA MET A 148 -37.66 22.61 -0.88
C MET A 148 -38.78 23.12 0.02
N GLU A 149 -39.97 22.54 -0.05
CA GLU A 149 -41.11 22.86 0.80
C GLU A 149 -40.81 22.50 2.28
N VAL A 150 -40.23 21.32 2.53
CA VAL A 150 -39.75 20.92 3.86
C VAL A 150 -38.65 21.86 4.36
N LYS A 151 -37.72 22.30 3.50
CA LYS A 151 -36.68 23.28 3.87
C LYS A 151 -37.29 24.67 4.15
N LEU A 152 -38.30 25.08 3.40
CA LEU A 152 -39.02 26.35 3.60
C LEU A 152 -39.83 26.33 4.90
N GLU A 153 -40.48 25.20 5.23
CA GLU A 153 -41.15 25.01 6.51
C GLU A 153 -40.16 24.99 7.67
N LYS A 154 -38.99 24.34 7.51
CA LYS A 154 -37.90 24.41 8.48
C LYS A 154 -37.35 25.83 8.60
N GLN A 155 -37.20 26.57 7.50
CA GLN A 155 -36.78 27.97 7.52
C GLN A 155 -37.79 28.85 8.24
N LYS A 156 -39.10 28.69 7.99
CA LYS A 156 -40.17 29.38 8.71
C LYS A 156 -40.17 29.00 10.19
N SER A 157 -39.98 27.72 10.51
CA SER A 157 -39.89 27.24 11.90
C SER A 157 -38.65 27.80 12.61
N ILE A 158 -37.53 27.88 11.89
CA ILE A 158 -36.27 28.48 12.35
C ILE A 158 -36.41 30.00 12.45
N GLN A 159 -37.17 30.68 11.59
CA GLN A 159 -37.53 32.10 11.70
C GLN A 159 -38.42 32.37 12.91
N ILE A 160 -39.31 31.44 13.26
CA ILE A 160 -40.11 31.47 14.48
C ILE A 160 -39.25 31.18 15.73
N LEU A 161 -38.20 30.35 15.61
CA LEU A 161 -37.27 29.99 16.69
C LEU A 161 -36.07 30.94 16.87
N LEU A 162 -35.71 31.72 15.85
CA LEU A 162 -34.52 32.59 15.83
C LEU A 162 -34.75 34.01 16.32
N GLY A 163 -35.83 34.29 17.03
CA GLY A 163 -35.84 35.45 17.92
C GLY A 163 -35.62 36.79 17.23
N ALA A 164 -36.13 36.99 16.01
CA ALA A 164 -36.63 38.31 15.68
C ALA A 164 -37.64 38.62 16.79
N SER A 165 -37.33 39.59 17.65
CA SER A 165 -38.26 40.09 18.67
C SER A 165 -39.62 40.18 18.01
N SER A 166 -40.58 39.34 18.44
CA SER A 166 -41.88 39.18 17.78
C SER A 166 -42.59 40.53 17.60
N ASP A 167 -42.18 41.50 18.39
CA ASP A 167 -42.81 42.80 18.50
C ASP A 167 -42.33 43.74 17.39
N ASP A 168 -41.06 43.70 16.99
CA ASP A 168 -40.53 44.59 15.93
C ASP A 168 -41.01 44.18 14.53
N MET A 169 -41.14 42.87 14.25
CA MET A 169 -41.75 42.38 13.01
C MET A 169 -43.26 42.65 12.97
N LYS A 170 -43.98 42.51 14.10
CA LYS A 170 -45.40 42.87 14.18
C LYS A 170 -45.62 44.36 13.97
N ASP A 171 -44.72 45.20 14.47
CA ASP A 171 -44.80 46.64 14.26
C ASP A 171 -44.53 47.02 12.80
N ALA A 172 -43.59 46.34 12.13
CA ALA A 172 -43.37 46.50 10.69
C ALA A 172 -44.59 46.07 9.86
N GLU A 173 -45.17 44.90 10.13
CA GLU A 173 -46.39 44.41 9.47
C GLU A 173 -47.59 45.35 9.72
N LYS A 174 -47.71 45.89 10.93
CA LYS A 174 -48.76 46.85 11.27
C LYS A 174 -48.61 48.15 10.49
N ILE A 175 -47.38 48.68 10.37
CA ILE A 175 -47.12 49.88 9.57
C ILE A 175 -47.38 49.62 8.08
N GLU A 176 -47.05 48.44 7.56
CA GLU A 176 -47.37 48.05 6.17
C GLU A 176 -48.88 48.04 5.92
N LYS A 177 -49.67 47.49 6.85
CA LYS A 177 -51.12 47.54 6.75
C LYS A 177 -51.67 48.97 6.79
N GLU A 178 -51.13 49.81 7.66
CA GLU A 178 -51.51 51.23 7.72
C GLU A 178 -51.15 51.98 6.41
N ILE A 179 -50.04 51.62 5.75
CA ILE A 179 -49.66 52.15 4.44
C ILE A 179 -50.67 51.72 3.36
N GLU A 180 -51.11 50.46 3.38
CA GLU A 180 -52.10 49.94 2.43
C GLU A 180 -53.48 50.60 2.60
N ASP A 181 -53.91 50.78 3.85
CA ASP A 181 -55.16 51.49 4.19
C ASP A 181 -55.10 52.96 3.72
N LEU A 182 -53.97 53.65 3.96
CA LEU A 182 -53.76 55.03 3.51
C LEU A 182 -53.79 55.16 1.98
N ASN A 183 -53.15 54.24 1.26
CA ASN A 183 -53.18 54.23 -0.21
C ASN A 183 -54.59 54.03 -0.76
N SER A 184 -55.35 53.12 -0.15
CA SER A 184 -56.74 52.85 -0.53
C SER A 184 -57.62 54.09 -0.32
N GLU A 185 -57.43 54.81 0.80
CA GLU A 185 -58.15 56.05 1.06
C GLU A 185 -57.74 57.19 0.10
N ILE A 186 -56.44 57.31 -0.24
CA ILE A 186 -55.97 58.29 -1.25
C ILE A 186 -56.65 58.04 -2.60
N GLN A 187 -56.66 56.79 -3.08
CA GLN A 187 -57.30 56.43 -4.35
C GLN A 187 -58.79 56.77 -4.34
N LYS A 188 -59.49 56.50 -3.24
CA LYS A 188 -60.90 56.85 -3.10
C LYS A 188 -61.12 58.36 -3.20
N GLN A 189 -60.31 59.16 -2.51
CA GLN A 189 -60.41 60.63 -2.57
C GLN A 189 -60.06 61.18 -3.96
N GLU A 190 -59.12 60.55 -4.68
CA GLU A 190 -58.79 60.91 -6.07
C GLU A 190 -59.96 60.67 -7.02
N ILE A 191 -60.62 59.51 -6.93
CA ILE A 191 -61.82 59.19 -7.71
C ILE A 191 -62.93 60.21 -7.45
N GLU A 192 -63.19 60.55 -6.18
CA GLU A 192 -64.19 61.55 -5.81
C GLU A 192 -63.83 62.95 -6.35
N LYS A 193 -62.55 63.35 -6.30
CA LYS A 193 -62.08 64.62 -6.88
C LYS A 193 -62.29 64.68 -8.39
N ASP A 194 -62.03 63.59 -9.09
CA ASP A 194 -62.19 63.52 -10.54
C ASP A 194 -63.68 63.58 -10.93
N GLN A 195 -64.56 62.89 -10.20
CA GLN A 195 -66.02 63.00 -10.37
C GLN A 195 -66.53 64.45 -10.20
N ARG A 196 -66.01 65.19 -9.21
CA ARG A 196 -66.34 66.61 -9.02
C ARG A 196 -65.83 67.49 -10.15
N THR A 197 -64.67 67.17 -10.70
CA THR A 197 -64.10 67.88 -11.86
C THR A 197 -64.98 67.67 -13.11
N GLU A 198 -65.48 66.45 -13.32
CA GLU A 198 -66.46 66.18 -14.38
C GLU A 198 -67.79 66.92 -14.15
N GLU A 199 -68.28 66.98 -12.91
CA GLU A 199 -69.51 67.74 -12.58
C GLU A 199 -69.37 69.22 -12.90
N ILE A 200 -68.25 69.86 -12.53
CA ILE A 200 -67.93 71.26 -12.88
C ILE A 200 -67.92 71.44 -14.40
N THR A 201 -67.30 70.51 -15.13
CA THR A 201 -67.22 70.60 -16.59
C THR A 201 -68.61 70.58 -17.23
N ARG A 202 -69.50 69.68 -16.78
CA ARG A 202 -70.89 69.60 -17.26
C ARG A 202 -71.71 70.84 -16.90
N LEU A 203 -71.50 71.42 -15.71
CA LEU A 203 -72.18 72.65 -15.31
C LEU A 203 -71.70 73.84 -16.16
N ASN A 204 -70.41 73.95 -16.44
CA ASN A 204 -69.87 75.00 -17.31
C ASN A 204 -70.44 74.92 -18.75
N GLU A 205 -70.54 73.72 -19.32
CA GLU A 205 -71.18 73.52 -20.63
C GLU A 205 -72.65 73.95 -20.62
N LYS A 206 -73.38 73.65 -19.54
CA LYS A 206 -74.78 74.06 -19.36
C LYS A 206 -74.92 75.59 -19.24
N ILE A 207 -74.05 76.23 -18.44
CA ILE A 207 -74.00 77.68 -18.27
C ILE A 207 -73.74 78.37 -19.61
N MET A 208 -72.74 77.92 -20.36
CA MET A 208 -72.46 78.46 -21.70
C MET A 208 -73.69 78.41 -22.62
N PHE A 209 -74.40 77.28 -22.64
CA PHE A 209 -75.62 77.13 -23.43
C PHE A 209 -76.74 78.08 -22.97
N GLU A 210 -76.89 78.28 -21.66
CA GLU A 210 -77.88 79.20 -21.10
C GLU A 210 -77.53 80.67 -21.38
N GLU A 211 -76.26 81.05 -21.32
CA GLU A 211 -75.77 82.38 -21.71
C GLU A 211 -76.06 82.68 -23.19
N GLU A 212 -75.76 81.72 -24.09
CA GLU A 212 -76.11 81.85 -25.51
C GLU A 212 -77.62 82.04 -25.72
N ARG A 213 -78.44 81.29 -24.98
CA ARG A 213 -79.90 81.40 -25.05
C ARG A 213 -80.41 82.74 -24.52
N ILE A 214 -79.81 83.26 -23.45
CA ILE A 214 -80.12 84.59 -22.89
C ILE A 214 -79.80 85.68 -23.92
N ASP A 215 -78.67 85.58 -24.63
CA ASP A 215 -78.30 86.54 -25.67
C ASP A 215 -79.30 86.52 -26.85
N LEU A 216 -79.70 85.32 -27.30
CA LEU A 216 -80.71 85.14 -28.34
C LEU A 216 -82.08 85.73 -27.94
N LEU A 217 -82.56 85.43 -26.73
CA LEU A 217 -83.83 85.97 -26.21
C LEU A 217 -83.77 87.49 -25.99
N SER A 218 -82.62 88.01 -25.57
CA SER A 218 -82.42 89.46 -25.42
C SER A 218 -82.51 90.18 -26.77
N LYS A 219 -81.96 89.58 -27.83
CA LYS A 219 -82.09 90.08 -29.21
C LYS A 219 -83.54 90.01 -29.70
N GLU A 220 -84.23 88.89 -29.46
CA GLU A 220 -85.65 88.73 -29.81
C GLU A 220 -86.55 89.74 -29.08
N LEU A 221 -86.33 89.91 -27.78
CA LEU A 221 -87.06 90.88 -26.96
C LEU A 221 -86.89 92.30 -27.48
N LYS A 222 -85.69 92.67 -27.91
CA LYS A 222 -85.40 93.98 -28.50
C LYS A 222 -86.22 94.21 -29.77
N LEU A 223 -86.24 93.23 -30.68
CA LEU A 223 -87.05 93.29 -31.91
C LEU A 223 -88.54 93.45 -31.59
N LYS A 224 -89.08 92.65 -30.66
CA LYS A 224 -90.49 92.75 -30.25
C LYS A 224 -90.82 94.11 -29.61
N LYS A 225 -89.90 94.71 -28.85
CA LYS A 225 -90.07 96.07 -28.28
C LYS A 225 -90.08 97.14 -29.36
N ASP A 226 -89.24 97.00 -30.39
CA ASP A 226 -89.24 97.89 -31.54
C ASP A 226 -90.56 97.78 -32.33
N ASP A 227 -91.10 96.56 -32.54
CA ASP A 227 -92.43 96.36 -33.15
C ASP A 227 -93.55 97.06 -32.36
N VAL A 228 -93.54 96.92 -31.02
CA VAL A 228 -94.51 97.61 -30.15
C VAL A 228 -94.38 99.13 -30.27
N LYS A 229 -93.16 99.66 -30.39
CA LYS A 229 -92.89 101.09 -30.54
C LYS A 229 -93.43 101.61 -31.89
N ASP A 230 -93.23 100.86 -32.95
CA ASP A 230 -93.74 101.17 -34.28
C ASP A 230 -95.28 101.12 -34.31
N LEU A 231 -95.89 100.08 -33.72
CA LEU A 231 -97.34 99.99 -33.57
C LEU A 231 -97.94 101.15 -32.75
N LYS A 232 -97.29 101.56 -31.66
CA LYS A 232 -97.70 102.75 -30.88
C LYS A 232 -97.65 104.03 -31.70
N LYS A 233 -96.63 104.19 -32.54
CA LYS A 233 -96.49 105.34 -33.44
C LYS A 233 -97.63 105.37 -34.46
N ILE A 234 -97.89 104.24 -35.14
CA ILE A 234 -98.99 104.10 -36.09
C ILE A 234 -100.35 104.36 -35.42
N PHE A 235 -100.57 103.79 -34.23
CA PHE A 235 -101.80 103.99 -33.45
C PHE A 235 -102.02 105.48 -33.13
N LYS A 236 -100.97 106.19 -32.70
CA LYS A 236 -101.02 107.62 -32.41
C LYS A 236 -101.37 108.44 -33.66
N GLU A 237 -100.69 108.21 -34.78
CA GLU A 237 -100.95 108.88 -36.06
C GLU A 237 -102.40 108.66 -36.53
N LYS A 238 -102.92 107.43 -36.41
CA LYS A 238 -104.31 107.11 -36.77
C LYS A 238 -105.33 107.74 -35.84
N THR A 239 -105.03 107.81 -34.54
CA THR A 239 -105.89 108.48 -33.53
C THR A 239 -105.96 109.98 -33.77
N GLU A 240 -104.83 110.63 -34.07
CA GLU A 240 -104.79 112.06 -34.44
C GLU A 240 -105.62 112.33 -35.71
N ARG A 241 -105.51 111.44 -36.70
CA ARG A 241 -106.33 111.50 -37.93
C ARG A 241 -107.82 111.34 -37.65
N ARG A 242 -108.21 110.40 -36.78
CA ARG A 242 -109.60 110.24 -36.32
C ARG A 242 -110.11 111.54 -35.69
N ASN A 243 -109.37 112.09 -34.74
CA ASN A 243 -109.75 113.31 -34.02
C ASN A 243 -109.95 114.50 -34.98
N SER A 244 -109.10 114.61 -36.02
CA SER A 244 -109.24 115.65 -37.04
C SER A 244 -110.52 115.53 -37.89
N LEU A 245 -111.03 114.30 -38.09
CA LEU A 245 -112.28 114.01 -38.78
C LEU A 245 -113.51 114.14 -37.86
N GLU A 246 -113.32 114.20 -36.55
CA GLU A 246 -114.37 114.36 -35.54
C GLU A 246 -114.74 115.82 -35.30
N THR A 247 -113.86 116.76 -35.66
CA THR A 247 -114.08 118.21 -35.59
C THR A 247 -114.81 118.82 -36.80
N ILE A 248 -115.14 118.03 -37.83
CA ILE A 248 -115.87 118.48 -39.04
C ILE A 248 -117.39 118.41 -38.77
N GLU A 249 -118.17 119.40 -39.24
CA GLU A 249 -119.64 119.41 -39.07
C GLU A 249 -120.28 118.13 -39.63
N ILE A 250 -121.27 117.60 -38.92
CA ILE A 250 -121.86 116.26 -39.15
C ILE A 250 -122.44 116.11 -40.57
N GLU A 251 -122.85 117.22 -41.21
CA GLU A 251 -123.41 117.23 -42.57
C GLU A 251 -122.35 117.08 -43.69
N GLU A 252 -121.06 117.31 -43.41
CA GLU A 252 -119.93 117.19 -44.36
C GLU A 252 -118.99 116.00 -44.07
N ARG A 253 -119.32 115.22 -43.03
CA ARG A 253 -118.47 114.13 -42.55
C ARG A 253 -118.64 112.89 -43.42
N ASP A 254 -117.53 112.39 -43.99
CA ASP A 254 -117.48 111.11 -44.68
C ASP A 254 -117.49 109.98 -43.62
N GLU A 255 -118.70 109.58 -43.23
CA GLU A 255 -118.94 108.62 -42.15
C GLU A 255 -118.33 107.24 -42.46
N GLU A 256 -118.23 106.86 -43.75
CA GLU A 256 -117.59 105.61 -44.18
C GLU A 256 -116.08 105.65 -43.88
N LYS A 257 -115.39 106.73 -44.26
CA LYS A 257 -113.98 106.92 -43.90
C LYS A 257 -113.74 107.00 -42.39
N PHE A 258 -114.70 107.56 -41.64
CA PHE A 258 -114.60 107.62 -40.18
C PHE A 258 -114.70 106.22 -39.55
N GLN A 259 -115.63 105.38 -40.01
CA GLN A 259 -115.78 104.00 -39.55
C GLN A 259 -114.60 103.09 -39.96
N ASP A 260 -114.03 103.29 -41.15
CA ASP A 260 -112.81 102.60 -41.59
C ASP A 260 -111.61 102.92 -40.69
N ILE A 261 -111.42 104.19 -40.32
CA ILE A 261 -110.35 104.59 -39.40
C ILE A 261 -110.59 104.00 -38.00
N LEU A 262 -111.84 103.92 -37.56
CA LEU A 262 -112.20 103.29 -36.28
C LEU A 262 -111.88 101.78 -36.27
N THR A 263 -112.23 101.06 -37.33
CA THR A 263 -111.91 99.63 -37.46
C THR A 263 -110.40 99.40 -37.57
N GLU A 264 -109.67 100.25 -38.29
CA GLU A 264 -108.21 100.21 -38.32
C GLU A 264 -107.58 100.47 -36.95
N ILE A 265 -108.06 101.47 -36.20
CA ILE A 265 -107.59 101.77 -34.83
C ILE A 265 -107.81 100.57 -33.91
N ASN A 266 -108.99 99.94 -33.96
CA ASN A 266 -109.30 98.76 -33.15
C ASN A 266 -108.38 97.58 -33.52
N GLY A 267 -108.17 97.31 -34.82
CA GLY A 267 -107.27 96.27 -35.27
C GLY A 267 -105.80 96.53 -34.92
N ILE A 268 -105.36 97.79 -34.91
CA ILE A 268 -104.02 98.18 -34.43
C ILE A 268 -103.93 98.01 -32.91
N ASN A 269 -104.98 98.34 -32.16
CA ASN A 269 -105.01 98.17 -30.71
C ASN A 269 -104.90 96.69 -30.30
N GLU A 270 -105.66 95.80 -30.95
CA GLU A 270 -105.53 94.35 -30.72
C GLU A 270 -104.12 93.84 -31.04
N LYS A 271 -103.55 94.25 -32.19
CA LYS A 271 -102.15 93.90 -32.52
C LYS A 271 -101.16 94.43 -31.50
N LEU A 272 -101.39 95.64 -30.98
CA LEU A 272 -100.56 96.25 -29.95
C LEU A 272 -100.65 95.48 -28.63
N GLU A 273 -101.85 95.08 -28.20
CA GLU A 273 -102.05 94.26 -26.99
C GLU A 273 -101.37 92.89 -27.12
N ILE A 274 -101.54 92.22 -28.26
CA ILE A 274 -100.88 90.94 -28.55
C ILE A 274 -99.35 91.10 -28.52
N ALA A 275 -98.82 92.16 -29.15
CA ALA A 275 -97.38 92.42 -29.18
C ALA A 275 -96.84 92.75 -27.77
N GLN A 276 -97.58 93.51 -26.97
CA GLN A 276 -97.23 93.79 -25.57
C GLN A 276 -97.25 92.53 -24.70
N HIS A 277 -98.21 91.64 -24.90
CA HIS A 277 -98.22 90.34 -24.22
C HIS A 277 -97.01 89.49 -24.61
N LYS A 278 -96.68 89.39 -25.90
CA LYS A 278 -95.49 88.66 -26.37
C LYS A 278 -94.19 89.22 -25.80
N VAL A 279 -94.07 90.55 -25.64
CA VAL A 279 -92.94 91.18 -24.97
C VAL A 279 -92.86 90.72 -23.52
N LYS A 280 -93.96 90.78 -22.77
CA LYS A 280 -94.00 90.33 -21.36
C LYS A 280 -93.65 88.86 -21.20
N ASP A 281 -94.19 87.99 -22.04
CA ASP A 281 -93.89 86.55 -21.98
C ASP A 281 -92.38 86.30 -22.20
N THR A 282 -91.78 87.01 -23.17
CA THR A 282 -90.34 86.91 -23.45
C THR A 282 -89.48 87.51 -22.32
N GLU A 283 -89.96 88.57 -21.63
CA GLU A 283 -89.30 89.11 -20.43
C GLU A 283 -89.31 88.10 -19.29
N VAL A 284 -90.44 87.42 -19.05
CA VAL A 284 -90.55 86.38 -18.02
C VAL A 284 -89.62 85.20 -18.34
N ASP A 285 -89.59 84.72 -19.58
CA ASP A 285 -88.68 83.63 -19.98
C ASP A 285 -87.20 84.02 -19.80
N LEU A 286 -86.85 85.27 -20.12
CA LEU A 286 -85.50 85.79 -19.93
C LEU A 286 -85.11 85.85 -18.45
N ASP A 287 -86.01 86.32 -17.58
CA ASP A 287 -85.75 86.42 -16.14
C ASP A 287 -85.64 85.03 -15.51
N LEU A 288 -86.48 84.06 -15.90
CA LEU A 288 -86.38 82.67 -15.46
C LEU A 288 -85.03 82.04 -15.84
N LEU A 289 -84.54 82.29 -17.06
CA LEU A 289 -83.23 81.80 -17.49
C LEU A 289 -82.08 82.45 -16.71
N LYS A 290 -82.15 83.74 -16.42
CA LYS A 290 -81.13 84.42 -15.60
C LYS A 290 -81.07 83.86 -14.18
N ILE A 291 -82.23 83.60 -13.57
CA ILE A 291 -82.30 82.97 -12.24
C ILE A 291 -81.62 81.60 -12.28
N LYS A 292 -81.94 80.79 -13.29
CA LYS A 292 -81.35 79.46 -13.45
C LYS A 292 -79.83 79.50 -13.67
N LEU A 293 -79.36 80.46 -14.46
CA LEU A 293 -77.92 80.70 -14.67
C LEU A 293 -77.22 81.04 -13.35
N GLU A 294 -77.85 81.86 -12.51
CA GLU A 294 -77.31 82.25 -11.20
C GLU A 294 -77.29 81.06 -10.22
N GLU A 295 -78.32 80.22 -10.23
CA GLU A 295 -78.36 78.97 -9.45
C GLU A 295 -77.26 77.99 -9.89
N ASP A 296 -77.05 77.79 -11.19
CA ASP A 296 -75.99 76.91 -11.70
C ASP A 296 -74.58 77.44 -11.39
N ASN A 297 -74.39 78.76 -11.43
CA ASN A 297 -73.12 79.40 -11.02
C ASN A 297 -72.84 79.19 -9.52
N LEU A 298 -73.84 79.36 -8.66
CA LEU A 298 -73.71 79.07 -7.23
C LEU A 298 -73.35 77.61 -6.97
N ARG A 299 -73.98 76.69 -7.73
CA ARG A 299 -73.66 75.26 -7.63
C ARG A 299 -72.22 74.95 -8.03
N ILE A 300 -71.65 75.63 -9.03
CA ILE A 300 -70.23 75.46 -9.38
C ILE A 300 -69.34 75.84 -8.20
N VAL A 301 -69.61 76.96 -7.54
CA VAL A 301 -68.83 77.42 -6.37
C VAL A 301 -68.86 76.37 -5.26
N ASP A 302 -70.02 75.82 -4.93
CA ASP A 302 -70.15 74.76 -3.91
C ASP A 302 -69.34 73.49 -4.29
N VAL A 303 -69.40 73.09 -5.56
CA VAL A 303 -68.69 71.90 -6.06
C VAL A 303 -67.17 72.15 -6.10
N GLU A 304 -66.72 73.36 -6.40
CA GLU A 304 -65.32 73.77 -6.36
C GLU A 304 -64.76 73.79 -4.93
N GLU A 305 -65.54 74.25 -3.95
CA GLU A 305 -65.15 74.20 -2.54
C GLU A 305 -64.98 72.76 -2.05
N ASP A 306 -65.90 71.86 -2.39
CA ASP A 306 -65.79 70.42 -2.06
C ASP A 306 -64.54 69.81 -2.74
N ARG A 307 -64.33 70.09 -4.04
CA ARG A 307 -63.12 69.64 -4.78
C ARG A 307 -61.84 70.14 -4.08
N GLY A 308 -61.81 71.40 -3.67
CA GLY A 308 -60.67 71.99 -2.96
C GLY A 308 -60.43 71.38 -1.59
N ALA A 309 -61.49 71.00 -0.86
CA ALA A 309 -61.39 70.28 0.40
C ALA A 309 -60.80 68.87 0.22
N LYS A 310 -61.23 68.15 -0.83
CA LYS A 310 -60.70 66.83 -1.21
C LYS A 310 -59.22 66.89 -1.57
N GLU A 311 -58.82 67.89 -2.35
CA GLU A 311 -57.42 68.10 -2.74
C GLU A 311 -56.51 68.36 -1.51
N LYS A 312 -56.97 69.17 -0.55
CA LYS A 312 -56.26 69.36 0.73
C LYS A 312 -56.16 68.07 1.54
N ARG A 313 -57.21 67.24 1.53
CA ARG A 313 -57.22 65.95 2.23
C ARG A 313 -56.20 64.97 1.63
N ILE A 314 -56.15 64.86 0.30
CA ILE A 314 -55.17 64.06 -0.44
C ILE A 314 -53.74 64.50 -0.08
N LEU A 315 -53.47 65.81 -0.06
CA LEU A 315 -52.17 66.34 0.34
C LEU A 315 -51.78 65.98 1.77
N ALA A 316 -52.74 65.98 2.71
CA ALA A 316 -52.50 65.57 4.09
C ALA A 316 -52.18 64.07 4.19
N LEU A 317 -52.97 63.22 3.53
CA LEU A 317 -52.76 61.77 3.50
C LEU A 317 -51.41 61.41 2.87
N ASN A 318 -51.01 62.08 1.77
CA ASN A 318 -49.71 61.87 1.13
C ASN A 318 -48.53 62.22 2.05
N ARG A 319 -48.65 63.25 2.89
CA ARG A 319 -47.62 63.57 3.88
C ARG A 319 -47.51 62.49 4.95
N GLU A 320 -48.65 61.97 5.41
CA GLU A 320 -48.71 60.89 6.40
C GLU A 320 -48.12 59.60 5.83
N LEU A 321 -48.51 59.21 4.61
CA LEU A 321 -47.96 58.09 3.87
C LEU A 321 -46.43 58.18 3.77
N LYS A 322 -45.92 59.34 3.36
CA LYS A 322 -44.46 59.54 3.24
C LYS A 322 -43.73 59.40 4.58
N LYS A 323 -44.35 59.85 5.68
CA LYS A 323 -43.79 59.66 7.02
C LYS A 323 -43.77 58.18 7.39
N LYS A 324 -44.88 57.47 7.21
CA LYS A 324 -45.01 56.04 7.51
C LYS A 324 -44.06 55.18 6.69
N MET A 325 -43.87 55.48 5.40
CA MET A 325 -42.88 54.81 4.56
C MET A 325 -41.45 54.97 5.08
N LYS A 326 -41.11 56.17 5.56
CA LYS A 326 -39.79 56.43 6.15
C LYS A 326 -39.60 55.64 7.46
N ASP A 327 -40.63 55.63 8.31
CA ASP A 327 -40.61 54.87 9.57
C ASP A 327 -40.45 53.35 9.30
N ALA A 328 -41.18 52.81 8.30
CA ALA A 328 -41.05 51.42 7.86
C ALA A 328 -39.65 51.09 7.34
N GLN A 329 -39.05 51.98 6.55
CA GLN A 329 -37.68 51.79 6.05
C GLN A 329 -36.68 51.73 7.21
N THR A 330 -36.76 52.65 8.17
CA THR A 330 -35.86 52.63 9.33
C THR A 330 -36.02 51.38 10.18
N LEU A 331 -37.24 50.86 10.33
CA LEU A 331 -37.50 49.60 11.04
C LEU A 331 -36.88 48.40 10.31
N ARG A 332 -36.99 48.32 8.98
CA ARG A 332 -36.35 47.26 8.19
C ARG A 332 -34.83 47.27 8.35
N GLU A 333 -34.20 48.44 8.27
CA GLU A 333 -32.75 48.59 8.47
C GLU A 333 -32.33 48.12 9.88
N VAL A 334 -33.13 48.40 10.91
CA VAL A 334 -32.87 47.93 12.29
C VAL A 334 -33.01 46.41 12.41
N VAL A 335 -34.01 45.80 11.77
CA VAL A 335 -34.20 44.34 11.77
C VAL A 335 -33.02 43.64 11.07
N GLU A 336 -32.58 44.15 9.92
CA GLU A 336 -31.41 43.60 9.20
C GLU A 336 -30.13 43.67 10.04
N LEU A 337 -29.89 44.80 10.72
CA LEU A 337 -28.74 44.93 11.62
C LEU A 337 -28.79 43.96 12.80
N LYS A 338 -30.00 43.63 13.30
CA LYS A 338 -30.17 42.70 14.41
C LYS A 338 -29.87 41.26 13.99
N ASP A 339 -30.29 40.85 12.80
CA ASP A 339 -29.93 39.55 12.23
C ASP A 339 -28.41 39.38 12.09
N ASP A 340 -27.70 40.45 11.74
CA ASP A 340 -26.24 40.44 11.66
C ASP A 340 -25.57 40.38 13.04
N ILE A 341 -26.13 41.03 14.05
CA ILE A 341 -25.68 40.91 15.46
C ILE A 341 -25.83 39.46 15.94
N ASP A 342 -26.97 38.81 15.68
CA ASP A 342 -27.20 37.42 16.09
C ASP A 342 -26.25 36.43 15.39
N LYS A 343 -25.80 36.75 14.17
CA LYS A 343 -24.73 35.98 13.48
C LYS A 343 -23.38 36.19 14.17
N ILE A 344 -23.07 37.41 14.62
CA ILE A 344 -21.83 37.71 15.35
C ILE A 344 -21.80 36.92 16.66
N ASP A 345 -22.87 36.91 17.45
CA ASP A 345 -22.93 36.17 18.71
C ASP A 345 -22.69 34.66 18.51
N LYS A 346 -23.21 34.08 17.42
CA LYS A 346 -22.94 32.68 17.07
C LYS A 346 -21.47 32.43 16.72
N ILE A 347 -20.86 33.34 15.97
CA ILE A 347 -19.44 33.27 15.63
C ILE A 347 -18.59 33.38 16.91
N GLU A 348 -18.95 34.25 17.86
CA GLU A 348 -18.25 34.36 19.14
C GLU A 348 -18.32 33.05 19.96
N ILE A 349 -19.47 32.38 19.98
CA ILE A 349 -19.62 31.06 20.61
C ILE A 349 -18.73 30.02 19.93
N GLU A 350 -18.69 29.99 18.59
CA GLU A 350 -17.82 29.06 17.85
C GLU A 350 -16.33 29.33 18.12
N ILE A 351 -15.90 30.59 18.15
CA ILE A 351 -14.54 30.98 18.49
C ILE A 351 -14.18 30.50 19.91
N THR A 352 -15.10 30.66 20.86
CA THR A 352 -14.88 30.23 22.26
C THR A 352 -14.67 28.71 22.32
N ASN A 353 -15.53 27.93 21.66
CA ASN A 353 -15.40 26.47 21.59
C ASN A 353 -14.10 26.02 20.91
N LEU A 354 -13.68 26.70 19.83
CA LEU A 354 -12.43 26.40 19.14
C LEU A 354 -11.21 26.71 20.03
N ASN A 355 -11.24 27.81 20.79
CA ASN A 355 -10.18 28.15 21.73
C ASN A 355 -10.06 27.13 22.86
N GLU A 356 -11.18 26.65 23.42
CA GLU A 356 -11.17 25.56 24.40
C GLU A 356 -10.52 24.29 23.83
N LYS A 357 -10.83 23.95 22.58
CA LYS A 357 -10.24 22.79 21.89
C LYS A 357 -8.74 22.97 21.65
N ILE A 358 -8.29 24.18 21.31
CA ILE A 358 -6.87 24.51 21.16
C ILE A 358 -6.14 24.32 22.49
N GLU A 359 -6.73 24.77 23.61
CA GLU A 359 -6.11 24.64 24.92
C GLU A 359 -5.99 23.16 25.35
N GLN A 360 -7.02 22.35 25.07
CA GLN A 360 -6.96 20.90 25.29
C GLN A 360 -5.84 20.24 24.46
N LEU A 361 -5.73 20.57 23.18
CA LEU A 361 -4.67 20.05 22.31
C LEU A 361 -3.27 20.45 22.81
N LYS A 362 -3.13 21.67 23.35
CA LYS A 362 -1.89 22.16 23.91
C LYS A 362 -1.47 21.37 25.15
N ILE A 363 -2.41 21.08 26.06
CA ILE A 363 -2.17 20.21 27.22
C ILE A 363 -1.72 18.83 26.77
N THR A 364 -2.43 18.20 25.83
CA THR A 364 -2.05 16.87 25.31
C THR A 364 -0.68 16.89 24.64
N SER A 365 -0.33 17.96 23.92
CA SER A 365 0.99 18.11 23.32
C SER A 365 2.10 18.21 24.37
N GLU A 366 1.87 18.89 25.49
CA GLU A 366 2.84 18.98 26.58
C GLU A 366 3.02 17.63 27.30
N GLU A 367 1.94 16.88 27.51
CA GLU A 367 2.00 15.52 28.06
C GLU A 367 2.81 14.59 27.17
N LYS A 368 2.55 14.58 25.85
CA LYS A 368 3.33 13.78 24.90
C LYS A 368 4.79 14.18 24.83
N LYS A 369 5.10 15.48 25.00
CA LYS A 369 6.49 15.94 25.08
C LYS A 369 7.22 15.37 26.31
N LYS A 370 6.55 15.29 27.46
CA LYS A 370 7.13 14.67 28.68
C LYS A 370 7.34 13.17 28.49
N GLU A 371 6.34 12.45 27.96
CA GLU A 371 6.48 11.02 27.64
C GLU A 371 7.69 10.77 26.73
N MET A 372 7.91 11.62 25.72
CA MET A 372 9.04 11.52 24.81
C MET A 372 10.38 11.73 25.52
N GLN A 373 10.48 12.71 26.44
CA GLN A 373 11.68 12.93 27.25
C GLN A 373 11.98 11.75 28.18
N ASP A 374 10.95 11.16 28.78
CA ASP A 374 11.11 9.98 29.63
C ASP A 374 11.63 8.79 28.81
N LEU A 375 11.08 8.58 27.61
CA LEU A 375 11.57 7.55 26.68
C LEU A 375 13.02 7.79 26.23
N GLU A 376 13.40 9.03 25.91
CA GLU A 376 14.78 9.40 25.58
C GLU A 376 15.74 9.07 26.74
N SER A 377 15.33 9.34 27.98
CA SER A 377 16.12 9.00 29.16
C SER A 377 16.28 7.48 29.34
N GLY A 378 15.20 6.71 29.10
CA GLY A 378 15.24 5.25 29.13
C GLY A 378 16.15 4.66 28.06
N ILE A 379 16.16 5.22 26.85
CA ILE A 379 17.09 4.82 25.78
C ILE A 379 18.53 5.06 26.21
N SER A 380 18.84 6.25 26.76
CA SER A 380 20.17 6.60 27.24
C SER A 380 20.69 5.64 28.32
N ASP A 381 19.83 5.16 29.21
CA ASP A 381 20.21 4.19 30.24
C ASP A 381 20.43 2.79 29.67
N ILE A 382 19.59 2.35 28.72
CA ILE A 382 19.80 1.07 28.01
C ILE A 382 21.11 1.09 27.22
N GLU A 383 21.45 2.19 26.54
CA GLU A 383 22.72 2.34 25.82
C GLU A 383 23.94 2.17 26.75
N LYS A 384 23.88 2.72 27.97
CA LYS A 384 24.94 2.51 28.98
C LYS A 384 25.03 1.05 29.44
N GLU A 385 23.90 0.34 29.53
CA GLU A 385 23.91 -1.09 29.86
C GLU A 385 24.52 -1.92 28.73
N ILE A 386 24.19 -1.61 27.46
CA ILE A 386 24.81 -2.22 26.29
C ILE A 386 26.32 -2.02 26.31
N GLU A 387 26.80 -0.79 26.53
CA GLU A 387 28.25 -0.50 26.60
C GLU A 387 28.95 -1.30 27.72
N LYS A 388 28.29 -1.50 28.87
CA LYS A 388 28.82 -2.34 29.95
C LYS A 388 28.88 -3.82 29.55
N HIS A 389 27.87 -4.30 28.84
CA HIS A 389 27.85 -5.68 28.36
C HIS A 389 28.89 -5.94 27.28
N GLU A 390 29.07 -5.02 26.33
CA GLU A 390 30.12 -5.09 25.31
C GLU A 390 31.53 -5.11 25.94
N LYS A 391 31.78 -4.30 26.97
CA LYS A 391 33.06 -4.36 27.72
C LYS A 391 33.30 -5.73 28.34
N LYS A 392 32.29 -6.31 29.00
CA LYS A 392 32.38 -7.65 29.58
C LYS A 392 32.59 -8.74 28.52
N GLU A 393 31.93 -8.61 27.37
CA GLU A 393 32.11 -9.55 26.25
C GLU A 393 33.55 -9.52 25.75
N ASN A 394 34.14 -8.33 25.60
CA ASN A 394 35.55 -8.18 25.23
C ASN A 394 36.49 -8.78 26.30
N GLU A 395 36.26 -8.50 27.57
CA GLU A 395 37.04 -9.07 28.69
C GLU A 395 37.00 -10.61 28.66
N MET A 396 35.83 -11.22 28.50
CA MET A 396 35.70 -12.68 28.38
C MET A 396 36.35 -13.24 27.11
N SER A 397 36.30 -12.51 26.00
CA SER A 397 36.97 -12.89 24.74
C SER A 397 38.49 -12.93 24.90
N ASP A 398 39.07 -11.94 25.60
CA ASP A 398 40.49 -11.90 25.93
C ASP A 398 40.88 -13.07 26.85
N GLU A 399 40.09 -13.35 27.90
CA GLU A 399 40.30 -14.52 28.77
C GLU A 399 40.28 -15.84 27.99
N ILE A 400 39.35 -15.99 27.03
CA ILE A 400 39.29 -17.17 26.15
C ILE A 400 40.56 -17.29 25.32
N ASN A 401 41.06 -16.19 24.75
CA ASN A 401 42.28 -16.18 23.96
C ASN A 401 43.50 -16.58 24.81
N ASP A 402 43.62 -16.05 26.03
CA ASP A 402 44.70 -16.40 26.95
C ASP A 402 44.67 -17.90 27.32
N LEU A 403 43.48 -18.43 27.64
CA LEU A 403 43.29 -19.86 27.90
C LEU A 403 43.64 -20.72 26.68
N GLN A 404 43.30 -20.26 25.47
CA GLN A 404 43.64 -20.94 24.23
C GLN A 404 45.17 -21.02 24.03
N ILE A 405 45.88 -19.94 24.35
CA ILE A 405 47.35 -19.90 24.33
C ILE A 405 47.91 -20.92 25.33
N GLU A 406 47.43 -20.90 26.58
CA GLU A 406 47.89 -21.82 27.62
C GLU A 406 47.65 -23.30 27.24
N ILE A 407 46.50 -23.60 26.61
CA ILE A 407 46.20 -24.93 26.08
C ILE A 407 47.21 -25.34 25.01
N ASN A 408 47.55 -24.44 24.08
CA ASN A 408 48.49 -24.73 23.01
C ASN A 408 49.92 -24.96 23.55
N GLU A 409 50.35 -24.18 24.53
CA GLU A 409 51.62 -24.39 25.23
C GLU A 409 51.67 -25.75 25.93
N LYS A 410 50.60 -26.11 26.67
CA LYS A 410 50.49 -27.41 27.32
C LYS A 410 50.48 -28.57 26.31
N LYS A 411 49.80 -28.42 25.17
CA LYS A 411 49.83 -29.42 24.08
C LYS A 411 51.23 -29.60 23.52
N ALA A 412 51.94 -28.51 23.21
CA ALA A 412 53.32 -28.57 22.73
C ALA A 412 54.24 -29.28 23.74
N ARG A 413 54.08 -28.99 25.03
CA ARG A 413 54.84 -29.67 26.10
C ARG A 413 54.51 -31.16 26.20
N ILE A 414 53.25 -31.56 26.02
CA ILE A 414 52.86 -32.97 25.96
C ILE A 414 53.51 -33.66 24.75
N GLU A 415 53.55 -33.02 23.58
CA GLU A 415 54.22 -33.55 22.39
C GLU A 415 55.73 -33.72 22.63
N GLU A 416 56.39 -32.74 23.25
CA GLU A 416 57.80 -32.82 23.64
C GLU A 416 58.05 -34.01 24.58
N ILE A 417 57.27 -34.13 25.66
CA ILE A 417 57.38 -35.26 26.60
C ILE A 417 57.15 -36.61 25.89
N ASN A 418 56.15 -36.70 25.01
CA ASN A 418 55.90 -37.92 24.25
C ASN A 418 57.07 -38.27 23.33
N SER A 419 57.75 -37.29 22.74
CA SER A 419 58.96 -37.53 21.96
C SER A 419 60.12 -38.06 22.83
N LEU A 420 60.33 -37.47 24.01
CA LEU A 420 61.33 -37.94 24.97
C LEU A 420 61.06 -39.37 25.45
N ILE A 421 59.80 -39.70 25.76
CA ILE A 421 59.40 -41.06 26.15
C ILE A 421 59.71 -42.05 25.01
N LYS A 422 59.43 -41.67 23.76
CA LYS A 422 59.71 -42.52 22.59
C LYS A 422 61.22 -42.75 22.39
N ASP A 423 62.04 -41.73 22.67
CA ASP A 423 63.50 -41.84 22.60
C ASP A 423 64.09 -42.65 23.77
N GLU A 424 63.49 -42.64 24.96
CA GLU A 424 63.84 -43.56 26.05
C GLU A 424 63.41 -45.00 25.76
N TYR A 425 62.22 -45.19 25.16
CA TYR A 425 61.74 -46.45 24.59
C TYR A 425 62.40 -46.78 23.24
N ASP A 426 63.72 -46.55 23.12
CA ASP A 426 64.47 -46.99 21.95
C ASP A 426 64.55 -48.52 21.96
N GLU A 427 63.61 -49.16 21.29
CA GLU A 427 63.55 -50.61 21.09
C GLU A 427 64.90 -51.18 20.59
N LYS A 428 65.73 -50.36 19.92
CA LYS A 428 67.07 -50.78 19.50
C LYS A 428 68.02 -50.93 20.68
N LYS A 429 67.94 -50.05 21.70
CA LYS A 429 68.71 -50.20 22.94
C LYS A 429 68.24 -51.42 23.71
N ILE A 430 66.93 -51.63 23.83
CA ILE A 430 66.37 -52.82 24.48
C ILE A 430 66.84 -54.10 23.77
N LYS A 431 66.69 -54.20 22.45
CA LYS A 431 67.18 -55.35 21.66
C LYS A 431 68.69 -55.54 21.74
N LYS A 432 69.47 -54.45 21.87
CA LYS A 432 70.92 -54.53 22.06
C LYS A 432 71.26 -55.14 23.42
N TYR A 433 70.62 -54.67 24.49
CA TYR A 433 70.81 -55.21 25.83
C TYR A 433 70.31 -56.66 25.96
N GLU A 434 69.21 -57.02 25.28
CA GLU A 434 68.73 -58.41 25.23
C GLU A 434 69.76 -59.33 24.54
N LYS A 435 70.34 -58.92 23.42
CA LYS A 435 71.42 -59.67 22.75
C LYS A 435 72.69 -59.77 23.59
N GLU A 436 73.04 -58.72 24.32
CA GLU A 436 74.21 -58.72 25.20
C GLU A 436 73.99 -59.65 26.40
N LYS A 437 72.78 -59.66 26.96
CA LYS A 437 72.35 -60.60 28.00
C LYS A 437 72.38 -62.05 27.50
N GLU A 438 71.95 -62.31 26.26
CA GLU A 438 71.98 -63.64 25.65
C GLU A 438 73.43 -64.15 25.50
N LYS A 439 74.34 -63.31 24.98
CA LYS A 439 75.77 -63.63 24.91
C LYS A 439 76.40 -63.90 26.28
N LEU A 440 76.12 -63.05 27.26
CA LEU A 440 76.62 -63.26 28.63
C LEU A 440 76.09 -64.56 29.23
N ASN A 441 74.84 -64.94 28.94
CA ASN A 441 74.29 -66.22 29.38
C ASN A 441 75.00 -67.41 28.70
N GLU A 442 75.30 -67.32 27.41
CA GLU A 442 76.11 -68.34 26.70
C GLU A 442 77.50 -68.48 27.34
N GLU A 443 78.19 -67.36 27.59
CA GLU A 443 79.51 -67.36 28.25
C GLU A 443 79.45 -67.97 29.67
N VAL A 444 78.38 -67.72 30.42
CA VAL A 444 78.17 -68.32 31.75
C VAL A 444 77.93 -69.84 31.66
N CYS A 445 77.18 -70.29 30.65
CA CYS A 445 76.99 -71.72 30.38
C CYS A 445 78.31 -72.41 30.04
N ASP A 446 79.09 -71.85 29.11
CA ASP A 446 80.41 -72.38 28.75
C ASP A 446 81.35 -72.43 29.96
N CYS A 447 81.32 -71.39 30.81
CA CYS A 447 82.09 -71.36 32.05
C CYS A 447 81.63 -72.45 33.04
N HIS A 448 80.32 -72.70 33.14
CA HIS A 448 79.78 -73.79 33.96
C HIS A 448 80.25 -75.16 33.46
N ASP A 449 80.26 -75.38 32.15
CA ASP A 449 80.73 -76.62 31.53
C ASP A 449 82.23 -76.83 31.78
N ASN A 450 83.04 -75.77 31.62
CA ASN A 450 84.46 -75.81 31.95
C ASN A 450 84.71 -76.11 33.44
N ILE A 451 83.94 -75.50 34.35
CA ILE A 451 84.03 -75.80 35.79
C ILE A 451 83.67 -77.26 36.06
N ALA A 452 82.67 -77.81 35.39
CA ALA A 452 82.29 -79.21 35.53
C ALA A 452 83.40 -80.16 35.03
N GLU A 453 84.03 -79.84 33.90
CA GLU A 453 85.17 -80.59 33.35
C GLU A 453 86.37 -80.55 34.29
N ASP A 454 86.76 -79.35 34.76
CA ASP A 454 87.89 -79.17 35.68
C ASP A 454 87.64 -79.85 37.02
N LYS A 455 86.39 -79.86 37.51
CA LYS A 455 86.01 -80.62 38.71
C LYS A 455 86.21 -82.12 38.49
N GLY A 456 85.86 -82.64 37.31
CA GLY A 456 86.11 -84.05 36.94
C GLY A 456 87.61 -84.39 36.95
N LYS A 457 88.44 -83.56 36.32
CA LYS A 457 89.91 -83.72 36.32
C LYS A 457 90.50 -83.67 37.73
N LEU A 458 89.96 -82.79 38.59
CA LEU A 458 90.39 -82.68 39.97
C LEU A 458 90.02 -83.92 40.80
N GLU A 459 88.83 -84.50 40.58
CA GLU A 459 88.40 -85.75 41.22
C GLU A 459 89.28 -86.94 40.78
N GLU A 460 89.62 -87.04 39.50
CA GLU A 460 90.58 -88.04 39.00
C GLU A 460 91.95 -87.89 39.68
N SER A 461 92.50 -86.67 39.67
CA SER A 461 93.79 -86.37 40.32
C SER A 461 93.77 -86.65 41.83
N TYR A 462 92.63 -86.43 42.50
CA TYR A 462 92.46 -86.71 43.93
C TYR A 462 92.51 -88.21 44.23
N GLU A 463 91.83 -89.04 43.44
CA GLU A 463 91.90 -90.50 43.60
C GLU A 463 93.29 -91.04 43.27
N GLU A 464 93.98 -90.49 42.25
CA GLU A 464 95.39 -90.82 41.99
C GLU A 464 96.30 -90.50 43.19
N LEU A 465 96.14 -89.32 43.79
CA LEU A 465 96.89 -88.89 44.97
C LEU A 465 96.64 -89.81 46.17
N LYS A 466 95.40 -90.20 46.39
CA LYS A 466 94.99 -91.11 47.47
C LYS A 466 95.59 -92.50 47.29
N ASP A 467 95.64 -92.99 46.06
CA ASP A 467 96.29 -94.25 45.71
C ASP A 467 97.81 -94.17 45.94
N LEU A 468 98.43 -93.04 45.59
CA LEU A 468 99.84 -92.75 45.84
C LEU A 468 100.16 -92.69 47.35
N ILE A 469 99.33 -92.04 48.15
CA ILE A 469 99.46 -91.98 49.62
C ILE A 469 99.39 -93.40 50.20
N THR A 470 98.53 -94.26 49.65
CA THR A 470 98.41 -95.66 50.09
C THR A 470 99.68 -96.44 49.77
N LYS A 471 100.27 -96.25 48.59
CA LYS A 471 101.59 -96.81 48.22
C LYS A 471 102.69 -96.31 49.15
N MET A 472 102.76 -95.01 49.42
CA MET A 472 103.75 -94.42 50.34
C MET A 472 103.64 -94.95 51.77
N LYS A 473 102.42 -95.14 52.30
CA LYS A 473 102.21 -95.74 53.63
C LYS A 473 102.78 -97.15 53.69
N ASN A 474 102.58 -97.95 52.64
CA ASN A 474 103.12 -99.31 52.55
C ASN A 474 104.65 -99.31 52.49
N GLU A 475 105.27 -98.41 51.71
CA GLU A 475 106.72 -98.26 51.68
C GLU A 475 107.30 -97.80 53.02
N ARG A 476 106.68 -96.81 53.67
CA ARG A 476 107.10 -96.36 55.01
C ARG A 476 107.09 -97.53 56.00
N GLY A 477 106.06 -98.38 55.96
CA GLY A 477 105.99 -99.58 56.79
C GLY A 477 107.03 -100.67 56.45
N ARG A 478 107.60 -100.67 55.23
CA ARG A 478 108.77 -101.50 54.89
C ARG A 478 110.06 -100.88 55.46
N LEU A 479 110.18 -99.56 55.37
CA LEU A 479 111.36 -98.82 55.82
C LEU A 479 111.51 -98.85 57.35
N GLU A 480 110.40 -98.75 58.09
CA GLU A 480 110.38 -98.88 59.55
C GLU A 480 110.90 -100.26 60.00
N ARG A 481 110.45 -101.33 59.33
CA ARG A 481 110.93 -102.70 59.59
C ARG A 481 112.42 -102.86 59.33
N ALA A 482 112.92 -102.30 58.23
CA ALA A 482 114.35 -102.31 57.93
C ALA A 482 115.17 -101.53 58.98
N LYS A 483 114.61 -100.44 59.51
CA LYS A 483 115.27 -99.63 60.54
C LYS A 483 115.35 -100.36 61.89
N GLU A 484 114.30 -101.08 62.28
CA GLU A 484 114.32 -101.95 63.47
C GLU A 484 115.37 -103.07 63.33
N GLU A 485 115.50 -103.65 62.14
CA GLU A 485 116.51 -104.65 61.81
C GLU A 485 117.94 -104.10 61.95
N LEU A 486 118.14 -102.86 61.51
CA LEU A 486 119.42 -102.15 61.61
C LEU A 486 119.79 -101.81 63.06
N ASP A 487 118.82 -101.38 63.88
CA ASP A 487 119.04 -101.10 65.31
C ASP A 487 119.42 -102.37 66.09
N LEU A 488 118.88 -103.53 65.68
CA LEU A 488 119.27 -104.83 66.22
C LEU A 488 120.72 -105.18 65.85
N LYS A 489 121.10 -104.92 64.58
CA LYS A 489 122.47 -105.10 64.09
C LYS A 489 123.47 -104.18 64.80
N ASP A 490 123.11 -102.92 65.04
CA ASP A 490 123.96 -101.98 65.79
C ASP A 490 124.15 -102.38 67.25
N LYS A 491 123.12 -102.96 67.90
CA LYS A 491 123.27 -103.52 69.25
C LYS A 491 124.20 -104.74 69.26
N GLN A 492 124.11 -105.60 68.25
CA GLN A 492 125.04 -106.73 68.09
C GLN A 492 126.48 -106.25 67.84
N LEU A 493 126.66 -105.24 66.98
CA LEU A 493 127.97 -104.66 66.66
C LEU A 493 128.61 -104.02 67.90
N ASN A 494 127.84 -103.27 68.70
CA ASN A 494 128.34 -102.66 69.93
C ASN A 494 128.72 -103.67 71.02
N ALA A 495 128.06 -104.83 71.08
CA ALA A 495 128.46 -105.92 71.95
C ALA A 495 129.82 -106.51 71.53
N LEU A 496 130.00 -106.72 70.21
CA LEU A 496 131.26 -107.15 69.60
C LEU A 496 132.39 -106.15 69.85
N TYR A 497 132.13 -104.85 69.74
CA TYR A 497 133.14 -103.83 70.04
C TYR A 497 133.60 -103.89 71.50
N LYS A 498 132.70 -104.12 72.47
CA LYS A 498 133.07 -104.24 73.89
C LYS A 498 133.87 -105.52 74.19
N GLU A 499 133.59 -106.63 73.50
CA GLU A 499 134.41 -107.84 73.60
C GLU A 499 135.81 -107.59 73.02
N LEU A 500 135.89 -106.97 71.84
CA LEU A 500 137.16 -106.67 71.19
C LEU A 500 138.03 -105.70 72.00
N GLU A 501 137.41 -104.71 72.67
CA GLU A 501 138.11 -103.74 73.52
C GLU A 501 138.72 -104.40 74.77
N ALA A 502 138.01 -105.38 75.35
CA ALA A 502 138.54 -106.21 76.44
C ALA A 502 139.68 -107.12 75.98
N GLU A 503 139.57 -107.70 74.77
CA GLU A 503 140.60 -108.54 74.16
C GLU A 503 141.88 -107.74 73.84
N LEU A 504 141.72 -106.49 73.41
CA LEU A 504 142.83 -105.59 73.09
C LEU A 504 143.63 -105.18 74.34
N ASP A 505 142.95 -104.97 75.48
CA ASP A 505 143.60 -104.67 76.77
C ASP A 505 144.37 -105.89 77.33
N ILE A 506 143.86 -107.10 77.10
CA ILE A 506 144.59 -108.35 77.40
C ILE A 506 145.84 -108.46 76.52
N GLN A 507 145.74 -108.18 75.22
CA GLN A 507 146.88 -108.26 74.29
C GLN A 507 147.96 -107.20 74.57
N LYS A 508 147.60 -105.99 74.99
CA LYS A 508 148.58 -104.96 75.40
C LYS A 508 149.35 -105.34 76.67
N THR A 509 148.75 -106.14 77.55
CA THR A 509 149.41 -106.65 78.76
C THR A 509 150.40 -107.78 78.43
N LEU A 510 150.08 -108.60 77.42
CA LEU A 510 150.92 -109.69 76.92
C LEU A 510 152.15 -109.23 76.13
N LEU A 511 152.09 -108.06 75.47
CA LEU A 511 153.21 -107.51 74.69
C LEU A 511 154.36 -106.89 75.53
N SER A 512 154.28 -106.96 76.87
CA SER A 512 155.38 -106.61 77.78
C SER A 512 156.44 -107.70 77.93
N SER A 513 156.30 -108.84 77.24
CA SER A 513 157.16 -110.01 77.43
C SER A 513 157.32 -110.85 76.14
N ILE A 514 158.36 -110.51 75.36
CA ILE A 514 159.43 -111.43 74.90
C ILE A 514 159.13 -112.56 73.88
N ASP A 515 160.09 -112.65 72.92
CA ASP A 515 160.69 -113.78 72.16
C ASP A 515 159.88 -114.86 71.41
N ASP A 516 160.31 -114.97 70.15
CA ASP A 516 160.91 -116.13 69.47
C ASP A 516 160.30 -117.54 69.61
N LYS A 517 160.07 -118.11 68.42
CA LYS A 517 160.37 -119.50 68.03
C LYS A 517 159.93 -120.62 68.96
N GLU A 518 158.87 -121.33 68.55
CA GLU A 518 158.89 -122.79 68.36
C GLU A 518 157.47 -123.28 68.02
N ASP A 519 157.02 -123.13 66.77
CA ASP A 519 155.98 -124.04 66.24
C ASP A 519 155.86 -124.07 64.71
N TYR A 520 156.97 -123.80 63.99
CA TYR A 520 157.07 -124.18 62.57
C TYR A 520 158.23 -125.14 62.26
N SER A 521 158.99 -125.57 63.29
CA SER A 521 160.02 -126.62 63.12
C SER A 521 159.42 -128.04 63.05
N LYS A 522 158.21 -128.24 63.59
CA LYS A 522 157.46 -129.52 63.48
C LYS A 522 156.58 -129.59 62.23
N ALA A 523 156.13 -128.46 61.70
CA ALA A 523 155.20 -128.39 60.57
C ALA A 523 155.84 -128.67 59.19
N GLN A 524 157.16 -128.56 59.01
CA GLN A 524 157.77 -128.86 57.71
C GLN A 524 158.76 -130.02 57.67
N LYS A 525 159.01 -130.72 58.79
CA LYS A 525 159.64 -132.05 58.73
C LYS A 525 158.69 -133.10 58.13
N ILE A 526 157.37 -132.91 58.29
CA ILE A 526 156.34 -133.86 57.83
C ILE A 526 155.81 -133.58 56.42
N SER A 527 155.89 -132.34 55.89
CA SER A 527 155.51 -132.12 54.47
C SER A 527 156.67 -131.99 53.49
N LYS A 528 157.91 -132.18 53.96
CA LYS A 528 159.08 -132.49 53.10
C LYS A 528 159.03 -133.94 52.59
N GLU A 529 158.64 -134.90 53.44
CA GLU A 529 158.45 -136.31 53.04
C GLU A 529 157.21 -136.52 52.16
N ILE A 530 156.15 -135.75 52.40
CA ILE A 530 154.90 -135.91 51.63
C ILE A 530 155.14 -135.70 50.15
N GLN A 531 155.98 -134.78 49.73
CA GLN A 531 156.06 -134.53 48.29
C GLN A 531 157.48 -134.45 47.72
N GLU A 532 158.42 -135.10 48.42
CA GLU A 532 159.42 -136.00 47.81
C GLU A 532 158.76 -137.15 47.00
N LEU A 533 157.52 -137.55 47.34
CA LEU A 533 156.70 -138.45 46.53
C LEU A 533 156.08 -137.76 45.29
N ASP A 534 155.88 -136.42 45.30
CA ASP A 534 155.58 -135.65 44.07
C ASP A 534 156.79 -135.60 43.15
N ASP A 535 157.98 -135.41 43.73
CA ASP A 535 159.23 -135.40 42.98
C ASP A 535 159.52 -136.75 42.30
N GLN A 536 159.12 -137.89 42.89
CA GLN A 536 159.22 -139.21 42.23
C GLN A 536 158.18 -139.39 41.11
N ILE A 537 156.95 -138.91 41.31
CA ILE A 537 155.88 -139.00 40.32
C ILE A 537 156.16 -138.13 39.10
N LYS A 538 156.78 -136.96 39.25
CA LYS A 538 157.09 -136.12 38.08
C LYS A 538 158.46 -136.36 37.47
N ARG A 539 159.47 -136.88 38.17
CA ARG A 539 160.64 -137.50 37.53
C ARG A 539 160.26 -138.63 36.55
N LYS A 540 159.16 -139.36 36.80
CA LYS A 540 158.58 -140.34 35.87
C LYS A 540 157.81 -139.70 34.69
N LYS A 541 157.25 -138.50 34.86
CA LYS A 541 156.78 -137.65 33.74
C LYS A 541 157.97 -137.09 32.93
N GLU A 542 159.05 -136.70 33.61
CA GLU A 542 160.39 -136.37 33.10
C GLU A 542 161.13 -137.59 32.51
N GLU A 543 160.59 -138.80 32.55
CA GLU A 543 161.15 -139.98 31.84
C GLU A 543 160.33 -140.31 30.59
N ILE A 544 159.04 -139.90 30.58
CA ILE A 544 158.09 -140.12 29.48
C ILE A 544 158.14 -138.97 28.46
N GLU A 545 158.25 -137.70 28.88
CA GLU A 545 158.58 -136.60 27.94
C GLU A 545 159.97 -136.79 27.34
N ASN A 546 160.84 -137.42 28.11
CA ASN A 546 162.19 -137.68 27.70
C ASN A 546 162.33 -138.95 26.82
N ARG A 547 161.46 -139.95 26.95
CA ARG A 547 161.35 -141.03 25.94
C ARG A 547 160.40 -140.70 24.79
N LYS A 548 159.75 -139.53 24.86
CA LYS A 548 159.29 -138.77 23.70
C LYS A 548 160.41 -137.91 23.10
N ARG A 549 161.42 -137.46 23.88
CA ARG A 549 162.79 -137.41 23.32
C ARG A 549 163.21 -138.77 22.84
N ASP A 550 164.27 -138.73 22.08
CA ASP A 550 164.93 -139.90 21.54
C ASP A 550 164.11 -140.60 20.44
N LEU A 551 162.77 -140.51 20.40
CA LEU A 551 161.95 -140.87 19.24
C LEU A 551 161.83 -139.74 18.21
N GLU A 552 161.77 -138.45 18.60
CA GLU A 552 161.95 -137.35 17.62
C GLU A 552 163.43 -137.16 17.22
N LEU A 553 164.38 -137.55 18.09
CA LEU A 553 165.81 -137.56 17.78
C LEU A 553 166.27 -138.82 16.99
N LEU A 554 165.42 -139.84 16.84
CA LEU A 554 165.66 -141.01 15.98
C LEU A 554 164.79 -141.02 14.70
N THR A 555 163.73 -140.20 14.63
CA THR A 555 162.96 -139.99 13.39
C THR A 555 163.45 -138.75 12.60
N GLU A 556 164.74 -138.38 12.72
CA GLU A 556 165.48 -137.67 11.64
C GLU A 556 166.99 -137.58 11.91
N LYS A 557 167.55 -138.67 12.47
CA LYS A 557 168.99 -139.00 12.35
C LYS A 557 169.23 -140.33 11.63
N VAL A 558 168.17 -141.04 11.19
CA VAL A 558 168.25 -142.35 10.48
C VAL A 558 167.19 -142.46 9.35
N ASP A 559 166.80 -141.34 8.75
CA ASP A 559 166.39 -141.29 7.35
C ASP A 559 167.16 -140.10 6.77
N GLU A 560 168.49 -140.11 6.84
CA GLU A 560 169.41 -140.99 6.11
C GLU A 560 170.18 -140.02 5.18
N ASP A 561 171.49 -140.08 5.16
CA ASP A 561 172.15 -140.83 4.08
C ASP A 561 171.56 -140.51 2.69
#